data_AF-A0AAV0NUD5-F1
#
_entry.id   AF-A0AAV0NUD5-F1
#
_cell.length_a   1.000
_cell.length_b   1.000
_cell.length_c   1.000
_cell.angle_alpha   90.00
_cell.angle_beta   90.00
_cell.angle_gamma   90.00
#
_symmetry.space_group_name_H-M   'P 1'
#
loop_
_entity.id
_entity.type
_entity.pdbx_description
1 polymer ?
#
loop_
_entity_poly.entity_id
_entity_poly.type
_entity_poly.pdbx_seq_one_letter_code
_entity_poly.pdbx_strand_id
1 'polypeptide(L)' 'MKIVEFLADHARYRGCYKVILDCSSENKAFYERCGFREKEIQMVQYFV' A
#
# COMPACT_ATOMS: atom_id res chain seq x y z
N MET A 1 0.30 -12.62 -2.50
CA MET A 1 -0.22 -11.61 -3.46
C MET A 1 -1.74 -11.47 -3.38
N LYS A 2 -2.50 -12.57 -3.48
CA LYS A 2 -3.98 -12.55 -3.56
C LYS A 2 -4.74 -11.62 -2.59
N ILE A 3 -4.30 -11.49 -1.32
CA ILE A 3 -5.02 -10.65 -0.33
C ILE A 3 -4.88 -9.16 -0.66
N VAL A 4 -3.66 -8.70 -0.97
CA VAL A 4 -3.40 -7.26 -1.21
C VAL A 4 -4.12 -6.79 -2.47
N GLU A 5 -4.07 -7.59 -3.54
CA GLU A 5 -4.77 -7.32 -4.79
C GLU A 5 -6.28 -7.31 -4.59
N PHE A 6 -6.83 -8.30 -3.88
CA PHE A 6 -8.26 -8.35 -3.55
C PHE A 6 -8.73 -7.11 -2.79
N LEU A 7 -7.97 -6.68 -1.78
CA LEU A 7 -8.31 -5.48 -1.00
C LEU A 7 -8.23 -4.20 -1.84
N ALA A 8 -7.22 -4.09 -2.71
CA ALA A 8 -7.08 -2.95 -3.62
C ALA A 8 -8.25 -2.88 -4.63
N ASP A 9 -8.62 -4.02 -5.22
CA ASP A 9 -9.77 -4.11 -6.13
C ASP A 9 -11.09 -3.83 -5.41
N HIS A 10 -11.24 -4.32 -4.17
CA HIS A 10 -12.42 -4.02 -3.36
C HIS A 10 -12.54 -2.52 -3.07
N ALA A 11 -11.45 -1.87 -2.67
CA ALA A 11 -11.45 -0.42 -2.44
C ALA A 11 -11.84 0.36 -3.70
N ARG A 12 -11.31 -0.04 -4.86
CA ARG A 12 -11.68 0.53 -6.16
C ARG A 12 -13.17 0.34 -6.46
N TYR A 13 -13.71 -0.86 -6.24
CA TYR A 13 -15.15 -1.16 -6.42
C TYR A 13 -16.04 -0.30 -5.51
N ARG A 14 -15.59 0.01 -4.29
CA ARG A 14 -16.29 0.89 -3.34
C ARG A 14 -16.18 2.38 -3.67
N GLY A 15 -15.51 2.75 -4.76
CA GLY A 15 -15.35 4.14 -5.20
C GLY A 15 -14.19 4.88 -4.56
N CYS A 16 -13.26 4.19 -3.87
CA CYS A 16 -12.03 4.83 -3.41
C CYS A 16 -11.15 5.20 -4.61
N TYR A 17 -10.70 6.46 -4.67
CA TYR A 17 -9.86 6.95 -5.77
C TYR A 17 -8.39 6.53 -5.66
N LYS A 18 -7.95 6.06 -4.48
CA LYS A 18 -6.60 5.52 -4.25
C LYS A 18 -6.57 4.57 -3.04
N VAL A 19 -5.54 3.73 -3.02
CA VAL A 19 -5.13 2.93 -1.85
C VAL A 19 -3.66 3.26 -1.59
N ILE A 20 -3.31 3.51 -0.32
CA ILE A 20 -1.93 3.74 0.12
C ILE A 20 -1.57 2.73 1.20
N LEU A 21 -0.29 2.43 1.33
CA LEU A 21 0.25 1.58 2.37
C LEU A 21 1.63 2.08 2.75
N ASP A 22 1.99 1.78 3.99
CA ASP A 22 3.32 1.96 4.53
C ASP A 22 4.04 0.61 4.50
N CYS A 23 5.29 0.59 4.03
CA CYS A 23 6.09 -0.63 3.99
C CYS A 23 7.58 -0.34 4.22
N SER A 24 8.30 -1.34 4.73
CA SER A 24 9.74 -1.30 4.81
C SER A 24 10.38 -1.51 3.43
N SER A 25 11.65 -1.11 3.28
CA SER A 25 12.39 -1.22 2.01
C SER A 25 12.54 -2.67 1.54
N GLU A 26 12.64 -3.63 2.47
CA GLU A 26 12.74 -5.07 2.15
C GLU A 26 11.46 -5.59 1.49
N ASN A 27 10.30 -5.00 1.83
CA ASN A 27 9.01 -5.41 1.31
C ASN A 27 8.56 -4.60 0.08
N LYS A 28 9.28 -3.54 -0.30
CA LYS A 28 8.93 -2.67 -1.42
C LYS A 28 8.68 -3.46 -2.72
N ALA A 29 9.61 -4.36 -3.08
CA ALA A 29 9.50 -5.16 -4.30
C ALA A 29 8.24 -6.07 -4.32
N PHE A 30 7.76 -6.51 -3.15
CA PHE A 30 6.50 -7.27 -3.06
C PHE A 30 5.29 -6.40 -3.42
N TYR A 31 5.24 -5.16 -2.93
CA TYR A 31 4.13 -4.25 -3.21
C TYR A 31 4.17 -3.68 -4.62
N GLU A 32 5.37 -3.47 -5.19
CA GLU A 32 5.54 -3.14 -6.61
C GLU A 32 4.95 -4.23 -7.52
N ARG A 33 5.16 -5.51 -7.19
CA ARG A 33 4.52 -6.64 -7.90
C ARG A 33 3.00 -6.66 -7.75
N CYS A 34 2.45 -6.04 -6.71
CA CYS A 34 1.00 -5.87 -6.51
C CYS A 34 0.46 -4.59 -7.17
N GLY A 35 1.27 -3.82 -7.91
CA GLY A 35 0.85 -2.62 -8.65
C GLY A 35 0.99 -1.30 -7.88
N PHE A 36 1.53 -1.32 -6.66
CA PHE A 36 1.81 -0.09 -5.90
C PHE A 36 3.06 0.61 -6.44
N ARG A 37 3.18 1.93 -6.18
CA ARG A 37 4.32 2.74 -6.57
C ARG A 37 4.75 3.63 -5.40
N GLU A 38 6.05 3.80 -5.24
CA GLU A 38 6.60 4.79 -4.30
C GLU A 38 6.22 6.21 -4.74
N LYS A 39 5.74 7.03 -3.79
CA LYS A 39 5.25 8.39 -4.05
C LYS A 39 5.63 9.36 -2.94
N GLU A 40 5.16 9.09 -1.73
CA GLU A 40 5.26 10.00 -0.58
C GLU A 40 6.20 9.43 0.49
N ILE A 41 6.75 10.32 1.34
CA ILE A 41 7.55 9.94 2.51
C ILE A 41 6.61 9.67 3.69
N GLN A 42 6.74 8.50 4.31
CA GLN A 42 6.05 8.17 5.56
C GLN A 42 6.79 8.78 6.76
N MET A 43 6.04 9.35 7.71
CA MET A 43 6.56 9.92 8.96
C MET A 43 5.86 9.26 10.15
N VAL A 44 6.58 9.06 11.25
CA VAL A 44 6.04 8.48 12.49
C VAL A 44 6.61 9.20 13.72
N GLN A 45 5.80 9.36 14.77
CA GLN A 45 6.22 9.84 16.08
C GLN A 45 5.75 8.85 17.15
N TYR A 46 6.70 8.28 17.90
CA TYR A 46 6.41 7.41 19.04
C TYR A 46 6.48 8.23 20.33
N PHE A 47 5.52 8.02 21.22
CA PHE A 47 5.39 8.76 22.50
C PHE A 47 5.81 7.94 23.72
N VAL A 48 6.25 6.70 23.50
CA VAL A 48 6.73 5.74 24.48
C VAL A 48 7.95 5.02 23.95
#